data_AF-A0A525CCA3-F1
#
_entry.id   AF-A0A525CCA3-F1
#
_cell.length_a   1.000
_cell.length_b   1.000
_cell.length_c   1.000
_cell.angle_alpha   90.00
_cell.angle_beta   90.00
_cell.angle_gamma   90.00
#
_symmetry.space_group_name_H-M   'P 1'
#
loop_
_entity.id
_entity.type
_entity.pdbx_description
1 polymer ?
#
loop_
_entity_poly.entity_id
_entity_poly.type
_entity_poly.pdbx_seq_one_letter_code
_entity_poly.pdbx_strand_id
1 'polypeptide(L)' 'MCFNCRHYDQGAAYQCREAISEPISDKKRGNHCEHFQLPLPGEAVRGVKAGQKDEKIDKARQDLNKLFGGG' A
#
# COMPACT_ATOMS: atom_id res chain seq x y z
N MET A 1 -3.31 10.27 7.43
CA MET A 1 -2.38 9.59 6.51
C MET A 1 -2.64 8.09 6.46
N CYS A 2 -2.83 7.51 5.27
CA CYS A 2 -3.03 6.07 5.13
C CYS A 2 -1.70 5.31 5.16
N PHE A 3 -1.67 4.12 5.77
CA PHE A 3 -0.44 3.37 6.05
C PHE A 3 0.35 2.96 4.79
N ASN A 4 -0.36 2.83 3.67
CA ASN A 4 0.20 2.43 2.38
C ASN A 4 0.64 3.62 1.50
N CYS A 5 0.53 4.86 1.97
CA CYS A 5 1.01 6.01 1.21
C CYS A 5 2.54 6.07 1.19
N ARG A 6 3.13 6.41 0.03
CA ARG A 6 4.59 6.61 -0.10
C ARG A 6 5.14 7.68 0.85
N HIS A 7 4.36 8.71 1.18
CA HIS A 7 4.74 9.80 2.08
C HIS A 7 4.50 9.48 3.57
N TYR A 8 4.03 8.26 3.91
CA TYR A 8 3.84 7.85 5.30
C TYR A 8 5.18 7.89 6.05
N ASP A 9 5.24 8.49 7.22
CA ASP A 9 6.45 8.52 8.03
C ASP A 9 6.05 8.54 9.50
N GLN A 10 6.52 7.56 10.28
CA GLN A 10 6.10 7.43 11.67
C GLN A 10 6.57 8.61 12.54
N GLY A 11 7.65 9.29 12.17
CA GLY A 11 8.19 10.44 12.90
C GLY A 11 7.62 11.79 12.47
N ALA A 12 6.84 11.85 11.39
CA ALA A 12 6.30 13.11 10.88
C ALA A 12 4.94 13.47 11.51
N ALA A 13 4.56 14.75 11.44
CA ALA A 13 3.25 15.22 11.89
C ALA A 13 2.12 14.45 11.18
N TYR A 14 1.13 13.98 11.93
CA TYR A 14 0.04 13.10 11.46
C TYR A 14 0.50 11.81 10.75
N GLN A 15 1.78 11.50 10.89
CA GLN A 15 2.51 10.43 10.22
C GLN A 15 2.62 10.60 8.70
N CYS A 16 2.74 11.85 8.24
CA CYS A 16 2.80 12.26 6.82
C CYS A 16 3.92 13.27 6.60
N ARG A 17 4.71 13.10 5.53
CA ARG A 17 5.71 14.11 5.13
C ARG A 17 5.11 15.32 4.42
N GLU A 18 3.94 15.16 3.81
CA GLU A 18 3.18 16.26 3.20
C GLU A 18 2.36 17.00 4.26
N ALA A 19 2.09 18.29 4.01
CA ALA A 19 1.12 19.03 4.81
C ALA A 19 -0.29 18.52 4.50
N ILE A 20 -1.01 18.04 5.51
CA ILE A 20 -2.40 17.60 5.36
C ILE A 20 -3.32 18.53 6.15
N SER A 21 -4.50 18.76 5.61
CA SER A 21 -5.54 19.61 6.22
C SER A 21 -6.18 18.96 7.44
N GLU A 22 -6.47 17.65 7.36
CA GLU A 22 -7.17 16.91 8.41
C GLU A 22 -6.54 15.54 8.73
N PRO A 23 -6.51 15.14 10.02
CA PRO A 23 -6.03 13.82 10.41
C PRO A 23 -7.04 12.73 10.07
N ILE A 24 -6.59 11.73 9.30
CA ILE A 24 -7.38 10.51 9.05
C ILE A 24 -7.42 9.63 10.32
N SER A 25 -8.63 9.35 10.82
CA SER A 25 -8.88 8.53 12.01
C SER A 25 -8.70 7.03 11.74
N ASP A 26 -9.22 6.50 10.64
CA ASP A 26 -9.02 5.10 10.23
C ASP A 26 -7.87 4.96 9.23
N LYS A 27 -6.64 4.87 9.75
CA LYS A 27 -5.42 4.73 8.94
C LYS A 27 -5.16 3.29 8.46
N LYS A 28 -5.85 2.30 9.03
CA LYS A 28 -5.58 0.86 8.82
C LYS A 28 -6.45 0.25 7.74
N ARG A 29 -7.69 0.69 7.61
CA ARG A 29 -8.65 0.13 6.65
C ARG A 29 -8.78 0.98 5.39
N GLY A 30 -8.29 2.21 5.41
CA GLY A 30 -8.52 3.16 4.33
C GLY A 30 -7.29 3.73 3.66
N ASN A 31 -7.15 3.50 2.34
CA ASN A 31 -6.29 4.27 1.45
C ASN A 31 -6.97 5.60 1.04
N HIS A 32 -7.50 6.36 2.01
CA HIS A 32 -8.44 7.47 1.75
C HIS A 32 -7.77 8.85 1.76
N CYS A 33 -6.44 8.89 1.66
CA CYS A 33 -5.69 10.14 1.65
C CYS A 33 -5.73 10.76 0.25
N GLU A 34 -5.88 12.09 0.18
CA GLU A 34 -5.78 12.85 -1.07
C GLU A 34 -4.42 12.65 -1.78
N HIS A 35 -3.36 12.43 -1.02
CA HIS A 35 -2.01 12.17 -1.53
C HIS A 35 -1.70 10.67 -1.70
N PHE A 36 -2.70 9.79 -1.55
CA PHE A 36 -2.48 8.37 -1.75
C PHE A 36 -2.13 8.09 -3.21
N GLN A 37 -1.03 7.37 -3.42
CA GLN A 37 -0.64 6.85 -4.72
C GLN A 37 -0.31 5.37 -4.56
N LEU A 38 -0.78 4.57 -5.52
CA LEU A 38 -0.39 3.17 -5.60
C LEU A 38 1.13 3.09 -5.87
N PRO A 39 1.84 2.14 -5.24
CA PRO A 39 3.22 1.87 -5.58
C PRO A 39 3.38 1.55 -7.07
N LEU A 40 4.38 2.12 -7.71
CA LEU A 40 4.73 1.78 -9.09
C LEU A 40 5.42 0.41 -9.17
N PRO A 41 5.42 -0.25 -10.34
CA PRO A 41 6.18 -1.49 -10.54
C PRO A 41 7.66 -1.30 -10.15
N GLY A 42 8.14 -2.14 -9.22
CA GLY A 42 9.52 -2.09 -8.72
C GLY A 42 9.74 -1.21 -7.49
N GLU A 43 8.75 -0.42 -7.06
CA GLU A 43 8.82 0.30 -5.79
C GLU A 43 8.63 -0.64 -4.59
N ALA A 44 9.37 -0.36 -3.52
CA ALA A 44 9.26 -1.13 -2.29
C ALA A 44 7.92 -0.84 -1.60
N VAL A 45 7.12 -1.89 -1.39
CA VAL A 45 5.90 -1.83 -0.57
C VAL A 45 6.27 -2.17 0.87
N ARG A 46 5.84 -1.35 1.84
CA ARG A 46 6.14 -1.59 3.26
C ARG A 46 5.58 -2.95 3.69
N GLY A 47 6.40 -3.71 4.40
CA GLY A 47 6.05 -5.06 4.83
C GLY A 47 6.22 -6.13 3.75
N VAL A 48 6.62 -5.77 2.52
CA VAL A 48 6.95 -6.70 1.45
C VAL A 48 8.45 -6.62 1.17
N LYS A 49 9.17 -7.74 1.30
CA LYS A 49 10.57 -7.79 0.89
C LYS A 49 10.65 -8.09 -0.61
N ALA A 50 11.28 -7.19 -1.37
CA ALA A 50 11.50 -7.39 -2.79
C ALA A 50 12.27 -8.69 -3.04
N GLY A 51 11.80 -9.51 -3.99
CA GLY A 51 12.41 -10.79 -4.34
C GLY A 51 12.14 -11.96 -3.39
N GLN A 52 11.42 -11.75 -2.29
CA GLN A 52 10.99 -12.86 -1.43
C GLN A 52 9.78 -13.55 -2.07
N LYS A 53 9.94 -14.80 -2.50
CA LYS A 53 8.80 -15.63 -2.92
C LYS A 53 7.92 -15.88 -1.70
N ASP A 54 6.70 -15.39 -1.77
CA ASP A 54 5.67 -15.64 -0.78
C ASP A 54 4.55 -16.46 -1.46
N GLU A 55 4.40 -17.70 -1.01
CA GLU A 55 3.45 -18.65 -1.58
C GLU A 55 2.01 -18.12 -1.52
N LYS A 56 1.66 -17.30 -0.52
CA LYS A 56 0.34 -16.67 -0.43
C LYS A 56 0.14 -15.61 -1.51
N ILE A 57 1.18 -14.82 -1.81
CA ILE A 57 1.13 -13.81 -2.86
C ILE A 57 1.02 -14.49 -4.24
N ASP A 58 1.82 -15.51 -4.49
CA ASP A 58 1.78 -16.25 -5.75
C ASP A 58 0.44 -16.95 -5.95
N LYS A 59 -0.10 -17.58 -4.90
CA LYS A 59 -1.45 -18.16 -4.91
C LYS A 59 -2.53 -17.11 -5.15
N ALA A 60 -2.47 -15.96 -4.48
CA ALA A 60 -3.42 -14.87 -4.69
C ALA A 60 -3.41 -14.36 -6.13
N ARG A 61 -2.23 -14.26 -6.77
CA ARG A 61 -2.11 -13.90 -8.19
C ARG A 61 -2.74 -14.94 -9.11
N GLN A 62 -2.48 -16.22 -8.87
CA GLN A 62 -3.09 -17.30 -9.66
C GLN A 62 -4.61 -17.32 -9.52
N ASP A 63 -5.11 -17.21 -8.30
CA ASP A 63 -6.55 -17.23 -8.04
C ASP A 63 -7.24 -15.99 -8.64
N LEU A 64 -6.59 -14.81 -8.60
CA LEU A 64 -7.05 -13.62 -9.32
C LEU A 64 -7.14 -13.86 -10.83
N ASN A 65 -6.10 -14.42 -11.45
CA ASN A 65 -6.06 -14.67 -12.89
C ASN A 65 -7.17 -15.63 -13.34
N LYS A 66 -7.48 -16.66 -12.53
CA LYS A 66 -8.60 -17.58 -12.81
C LYS A 66 -9.96 -16.88 -12.85
N LEU A 67 -10.18 -15.85 -12.04
CA LEU A 67 -11.43 -15.09 -12.04
C LEU A 67 -11.65 -14.33 -13.35
N PHE A 68 -10.57 -13.95 -14.03
CA PHE A 68 -10.62 -13.16 -15.27
C PHE A 68 -10.26 -13.97 -16.52
N GLY A 69 -10.18 -15.30 -16.43
CA GLY A 69 -9.92 -16.17 -17.58
C GLY A 69 -8.49 -16.12 -18.11
N GLY A 70 -7.53 -15.57 -17.35
CA GLY A 70 -6.12 -15.54 -17.70
C GLY A 70 -5.41 -16.84 -17.31
N GLY A 71 -5.62 -17.89 -18.12
CA GLY A 71 -4.88 -19.16 -18.06
C GLY A 71 -4.01 -19.32 -19.28
#